data_AF-A0A7S3QQL4-F1
#
_entry.id   AF-A0A7S3QQL4-F1
#
_cell.length_a   1.000
_cell.length_b   1.000
_cell.length_c   1.000
_cell.angle_alpha   90.00
_cell.angle_beta   90.00
_cell.angle_gamma   90.00
#
_symmetry.space_group_name_H-M   'P 1'
#
loop_
_entity.id
_entity.type
_entity.pdbx_description
1 polymer ?
#
loop_
_entity_poly.entity_id
_entity_poly.type
_entity_poly.pdbx_seq_one_letter_code
_entity_poly.pdbx_strand_id
1 'polypeptide(L)'
;MDALLGGGQLANGGEGNQSLMHAPEAERIIDQLAPMTVQDVGTAKWNAQGQNIQRLNLQAHYNAQQHAEEFVVELLVSLDKMQVLVQNLLAIEAWKEKVLPHLHRQLARNVDKVVSYMVLYHEVTLANLLEVTLYHSHAAEALPEEHLLELADWCYRKLRYLNDPQGGRRVATYKELSAAQLMAMSPEEELDAKVDETDFGAAMCCLSILRYLTDGLTTLPMGLLSRVVATNDTLMALVPLLDQPPWVRRRPNGAFEKWMNNQWQAVEAVDRFRLSQADAQVWLTVTNLVVEPKSRAKYGFDEWRRDRLLTLKRFMNELLFDQIPVLKDLQRVLDEMALGVGSDPSTARNAALILEAVPALRDSLLAVPDWRGLALSQAQSQFSPEGSRQTARAMYESLTQSFDFMADFMADLGGLTDPTKAQSGAAHGDPLGSSGSATQSSRSKGWGPGPVRLSSWRKAHESGVMEAWSDYVFELDPTKPPEPVSLEHLQGLRYRLLPMDLESSRPLPISGKFTKFHVDLKQTEHQ
;
A
#
# COMPACT_ATOMS: atom_id res chain seq x y z
N MET A 1 12.53 10.35 -20.79
CA MET A 1 11.51 10.07 -21.83
C MET A 1 10.72 11.35 -22.03
N ASP A 2 11.38 12.30 -22.68
CA ASP A 2 11.03 13.73 -22.76
C ASP A 2 10.12 14.07 -23.95
N ALA A 3 8.98 13.38 -24.09
CA ALA A 3 8.13 13.54 -25.27
C ALA A 3 6.62 13.64 -24.97
N LEU A 4 6.25 14.28 -23.86
CA LEU A 4 4.87 14.74 -23.59
C LEU A 4 4.81 16.20 -23.07
N LEU A 5 5.87 16.97 -23.32
CA LEU A 5 5.97 18.39 -23.00
C LEU A 5 5.89 19.20 -24.30
N GLY A 6 4.76 19.86 -24.56
CA GLY A 6 4.68 20.84 -25.65
C GLY A 6 3.27 21.29 -26.02
N GLY A 7 2.86 22.44 -25.48
CA GLY A 7 1.99 23.38 -26.21
C GLY A 7 0.65 23.69 -25.55
N GLY A 8 0.57 24.85 -24.88
CA GLY A 8 -0.72 25.43 -24.50
C GLY A 8 -0.69 26.53 -23.44
N GLN A 9 0.22 27.50 -23.54
CA GLN A 9 0.20 28.69 -22.69
C GLN A 9 -0.52 29.82 -23.42
N LEU A 10 -1.76 30.14 -23.02
CA LEU A 10 -2.33 31.48 -23.15
C LEU A 10 -3.24 31.78 -21.95
N ALA A 11 -2.92 32.91 -21.34
CA ALA A 11 -3.48 33.47 -20.12
C ALA A 11 -4.96 33.83 -20.22
N ASN A 12 -5.68 33.69 -19.10
CA ASN A 12 -6.53 34.78 -18.61
C ASN A 12 -6.77 34.63 -17.10
N GLY A 13 -6.56 35.73 -16.36
CA GLY A 13 -6.76 35.79 -14.92
C GLY A 13 -8.23 35.73 -14.53
N GLY A 14 -8.48 35.07 -13.40
CA GLY A 14 -9.79 34.95 -12.75
C GLY A 14 -9.63 34.13 -11.48
N GLU A 15 -9.59 34.84 -10.37
CA GLU A 15 -9.70 34.44 -8.96
C GLU A 15 -10.14 32.99 -8.68
N GLY A 16 -9.33 32.27 -7.89
CA GLY A 16 -9.72 30.97 -7.33
C GLY A 16 -8.60 29.96 -7.05
N ASN A 17 -7.32 30.35 -6.99
CA ASN A 17 -6.29 29.41 -6.51
C ASN A 17 -6.27 29.45 -4.98
N GLN A 18 -7.27 28.82 -4.34
CA GLN A 18 -7.29 28.68 -2.89
C GLN A 18 -6.19 27.70 -2.49
N SER A 19 -5.03 28.25 -2.09
CA SER A 19 -4.05 27.49 -1.33
C SER A 19 -4.63 27.26 0.06
N LEU A 20 -4.85 25.99 0.38
CA LEU A 20 -5.37 25.47 1.66
C LEU A 20 -4.65 26.03 2.91
N MET A 21 -3.38 26.40 2.75
CA MET A 21 -2.52 27.14 3.67
C MET A 21 -1.67 28.10 2.83
N HIS A 22 -1.51 29.34 3.28
CA HIS A 22 -0.63 30.29 2.57
C HIS A 22 0.84 30.05 2.92
N ALA A 23 1.75 30.31 1.98
CA ALA A 23 3.19 30.11 2.17
C ALA A 23 3.76 30.79 3.44
N PRO A 24 3.40 32.04 3.81
CA PRO A 24 3.89 32.67 5.04
C PRO A 24 3.38 31.98 6.32
N GLU A 25 2.19 31.38 6.26
CA GLU A 25 1.67 30.58 7.38
C GLU A 25 2.47 29.29 7.53
N ALA A 26 2.74 28.60 6.41
CA ALA A 26 3.56 27.40 6.38
C ALA A 26 4.98 27.67 6.88
N GLU A 27 5.59 28.76 6.44
CA GLU A 27 6.93 29.20 6.87
C GLU A 27 6.99 29.35 8.39
N ARG A 28 6.02 30.07 8.98
CA ARG A 28 5.94 30.22 10.44
C ARG A 28 5.77 28.89 11.17
N ILE A 29 4.96 27.99 10.63
CA ILE A 29 4.73 26.67 11.23
C ILE A 29 6.01 25.82 11.15
N ILE A 30 6.67 25.81 10.00
CA ILE A 30 7.88 25.02 9.74
C ILE A 30 9.03 25.53 10.60
N ASP A 31 9.23 26.85 10.69
CA ASP A 31 10.29 27.45 11.51
C ASP A 31 10.18 27.06 13.00
N GLN A 32 8.94 26.91 13.50
CA GLN A 32 8.67 26.50 14.87
C GLN A 32 8.85 25.00 15.14
N LEU A 33 9.06 24.17 14.11
CA LEU A 33 9.30 22.74 14.30
C LEU A 33 10.57 22.53 15.12
N ALA A 34 10.43 21.82 16.23
CA ALA A 34 11.50 21.47 17.14
C ALA A 34 11.65 19.96 17.26
N PRO A 35 12.87 19.46 17.50
CA PRO A 35 13.07 18.05 17.80
C PRO A 35 12.49 17.73 19.17
N MET A 36 11.84 16.57 19.25
CA MET A 36 11.16 16.08 20.44
C MET A 36 11.67 14.69 20.81
N THR A 37 11.61 14.39 22.10
CA THR A 37 12.10 13.12 22.66
C THR A 37 10.94 12.21 23.05
N VAL A 38 11.26 10.99 23.47
CA VAL A 38 10.27 10.00 23.95
C VAL A 38 9.46 10.52 25.16
N GLN A 39 10.00 11.46 25.93
CA GLN A 39 9.32 12.05 27.10
C GLN A 39 8.23 13.04 26.71
N ASP A 40 8.38 13.69 25.56
CA ASP A 40 7.48 14.72 25.07
C ASP A 40 6.20 14.13 24.46
N VAL A 41 6.19 12.86 24.10
CA VAL A 41 5.07 12.18 23.44
C VAL A 41 3.80 12.22 24.30
N GLY A 42 2.77 12.94 23.83
CA GLY A 42 1.51 13.13 24.55
C GLY A 42 1.39 14.46 25.29
N THR A 43 2.48 15.24 25.40
CA THR A 43 2.44 16.61 25.94
C THR A 43 1.65 17.56 25.04
N ALA A 44 1.24 18.71 25.59
CA ALA A 44 0.60 19.76 24.80
C ALA A 44 1.47 20.25 23.63
N LYS A 45 2.80 20.33 23.84
CA LYS A 45 3.76 20.71 22.79
C LYS A 45 3.77 19.67 21.66
N TRP A 46 3.82 18.38 22.00
CA TRP A 46 3.77 17.29 21.03
C TRP A 46 2.47 17.29 20.23
N ASN A 47 1.34 17.43 20.90
CA ASN A 47 0.04 17.46 20.23
C ASN A 47 -0.10 18.68 19.30
N ALA A 48 0.34 19.87 19.73
CA ALA A 48 0.30 21.07 18.90
C ALA A 48 1.21 20.94 17.66
N GLN A 49 2.44 20.45 17.84
CA GLN A 49 3.34 20.20 16.70
C GLN A 49 2.80 19.09 15.79
N GLY A 50 2.14 18.07 16.35
CA GLY A 50 1.48 17.01 15.58
C GLY A 50 0.35 17.52 14.68
N GLN A 51 -0.50 18.41 15.19
CA GLN A 51 -1.53 19.08 14.39
C GLN A 51 -0.93 19.92 13.26
N ASN A 52 0.12 20.68 13.57
CA ASN A 52 0.84 21.46 12.57
C ASN A 52 1.43 20.59 11.45
N ILE A 53 2.08 19.47 11.81
CA ILE A 53 2.63 18.52 10.84
C ILE A 53 1.51 17.88 10.01
N GLN A 54 0.35 17.58 10.59
CA GLN A 54 -0.79 17.07 9.83
C GLN A 54 -1.30 18.08 8.80
N ARG A 55 -1.39 19.36 9.16
CA ARG A 55 -1.78 20.44 8.23
C ARG A 55 -0.77 20.60 7.10
N LEU A 56 0.53 20.57 7.42
CA LEU A 56 1.60 20.59 6.41
C LEU A 56 1.52 19.37 5.48
N ASN A 57 1.24 18.18 6.02
CA ASN A 57 1.10 16.96 5.24
C ASN A 57 -0.06 17.07 4.23
N LEU A 58 -1.23 17.52 4.69
CA LEU A 58 -2.39 17.75 3.81
C LEU A 58 -2.06 18.76 2.71
N GLN A 59 -1.38 19.87 3.06
CA GLN A 59 -0.96 20.87 2.09
C GLN A 59 0.06 20.33 1.08
N ALA A 60 1.04 19.55 1.51
CA ALA A 60 2.07 19.00 0.63
C ALA A 60 1.46 18.05 -0.42
N HIS A 61 0.54 17.18 0.01
CA HIS A 61 -0.22 16.33 -0.91
C HIS A 61 -1.10 17.14 -1.87
N TYR A 62 -1.72 18.22 -1.39
CA TYR A 62 -2.50 19.12 -2.24
C TYR A 62 -1.64 19.77 -3.32
N ASN A 63 -0.47 20.31 -2.95
CA ASN A 63 0.46 20.92 -3.91
C ASN A 63 0.84 19.92 -5.01
N ALA A 64 1.18 18.68 -4.62
CA ALA A 64 1.53 17.62 -5.56
C ALA A 64 0.35 17.25 -6.49
N GLN A 65 -0.87 17.13 -5.95
CA GLN A 65 -2.05 16.75 -6.73
C GLN A 65 -2.49 17.84 -7.71
N GLN A 66 -2.37 19.11 -7.33
CA GLN A 66 -2.71 20.24 -8.19
C GLN A 66 -1.58 20.60 -9.17
N HIS A 67 -0.44 19.89 -9.13
CA HIS A 67 0.77 20.25 -9.86
C HIS A 67 1.16 21.72 -9.64
N ALA A 68 0.96 22.19 -8.41
CA ALA A 68 1.25 23.56 -7.98
C ALA A 68 2.68 23.68 -7.44
N GLU A 69 3.09 24.88 -7.08
CA GLU A 69 4.38 25.11 -6.43
C GLU A 69 4.44 24.37 -5.07
N GLU A 70 5.43 23.51 -4.90
CA GLU A 70 5.62 22.66 -3.72
C GLU A 70 6.29 23.42 -2.57
N PHE A 71 5.76 24.60 -2.22
CA PHE A 71 6.37 25.50 -1.24
C PHE A 71 6.61 24.85 0.13
N VAL A 72 5.81 23.87 0.54
CA VAL A 72 6.03 23.14 1.81
C VAL A 72 7.36 22.37 1.79
N VAL A 73 7.68 21.72 0.66
CA VAL A 73 8.95 20.98 0.49
C VAL A 73 10.11 21.96 0.52
N GLU A 74 10.03 23.03 -0.27
CA GLU A 74 11.07 24.07 -0.35
C GLU A 74 11.33 24.74 1.01
N LEU A 75 10.28 25.02 1.79
CA LEU A 75 10.40 25.58 3.13
C LEU A 75 11.02 24.58 4.13
N LEU A 76 10.66 23.30 4.06
CA LEU A 76 11.25 22.26 4.93
C LEU A 76 12.75 22.09 4.67
N VAL A 77 13.16 22.20 3.41
CA VAL A 77 14.58 22.13 3.00
C VAL A 77 15.32 23.41 3.39
N SER A 78 14.80 24.58 2.99
CA SER A 78 15.48 25.87 3.22
C SER A 78 15.60 26.25 4.71
N LEU A 79 14.67 25.83 5.56
CA LEU A 79 14.70 26.05 7.01
C LEU A 79 15.39 24.92 7.79
N ASP A 80 15.99 23.95 7.10
CA ASP A 80 16.71 22.81 7.70
C ASP A 80 15.88 22.01 8.71
N LYS A 81 14.61 21.75 8.35
CA LYS A 81 13.62 21.05 9.21
C LYS A 81 13.39 19.60 8.82
N MET A 82 13.95 19.14 7.71
CA MET A 82 13.91 17.73 7.30
C MET A 82 14.47 16.80 8.39
N GLN A 83 15.61 17.18 8.98
CA GLN A 83 16.23 16.45 10.09
C GLN A 83 15.35 16.36 11.34
N VAL A 84 14.52 17.39 11.60
CA VAL A 84 13.59 17.42 12.73
C VAL A 84 12.46 16.42 12.53
N LEU A 85 11.97 16.26 11.30
CA LEU A 85 10.95 15.25 10.97
C LEU A 85 11.49 13.83 11.21
N VAL A 86 12.72 13.55 10.79
CA VAL A 86 13.39 12.25 11.05
C VAL A 86 13.55 12.01 12.56
N GLN A 87 13.99 13.01 13.32
CA GLN A 87 14.13 12.89 14.77
C GLN A 87 12.80 12.58 15.47
N ASN A 88 11.72 13.26 15.10
CA ASN A 88 10.40 13.01 15.66
C ASN A 88 9.84 11.64 15.24
N LEU A 89 10.15 11.18 14.02
CA LEU A 89 9.76 9.85 13.54
C LEU A 89 10.41 8.75 14.39
N LEU A 90 11.70 8.88 14.69
CA LEU A 90 12.40 7.92 15.55
C LEU A 90 11.91 8.00 17.00
N ALA A 91 11.57 9.20 17.49
CA ALA A 91 11.05 9.38 18.85
C ALA A 91 9.71 8.67 19.05
N ILE A 92 8.76 8.79 18.10
CA ILE A 92 7.48 8.09 18.18
C ILE A 92 7.64 6.57 17.98
N GLU A 93 8.54 6.13 17.09
CA GLU A 93 8.87 4.69 16.94
C GLU A 93 9.40 4.11 18.26
N ALA A 94 10.38 4.78 18.89
CA ALA A 94 10.96 4.35 20.16
C ALA A 94 9.92 4.36 21.30
N TRP A 95 9.03 5.35 21.33
CA TRP A 95 7.94 5.41 22.30
C TRP A 95 6.96 4.23 22.13
N LYS A 96 6.57 3.91 20.90
CA LYS A 96 5.70 2.75 20.60
C LYS A 96 6.37 1.43 20.96
N GLU A 97 7.69 1.31 20.81
CA GLU A 97 8.42 0.09 21.18
C GLU A 97 8.59 -0.07 22.71
N LYS A 98 8.92 1.01 23.43
CA LYS A 98 9.38 0.90 24.84
C LYS A 98 8.37 1.38 25.87
N VAL A 99 7.52 2.36 25.54
CA VAL A 99 6.62 3.00 26.50
C VAL A 99 5.19 2.50 26.34
N LEU A 100 4.70 2.38 25.10
CA LEU A 100 3.35 1.92 24.81
C LEU A 100 2.99 0.57 25.48
N PRO A 101 3.85 -0.46 25.54
CA PRO A 101 3.51 -1.71 26.23
C PRO A 101 3.21 -1.54 27.72
N HIS A 102 3.77 -0.52 28.36
CA HIS A 102 3.53 -0.20 29.77
C HIS A 102 2.31 0.71 29.96
N LEU A 103 1.97 1.51 28.96
CA LEU A 103 0.79 2.39 28.94
C LEU A 103 -0.46 1.74 28.35
N HIS A 104 -0.33 0.61 27.67
CA HIS A 104 -1.37 -0.04 26.87
C HIS A 104 -2.71 -0.12 27.59
N ARG A 105 -2.70 -0.70 28.79
CA ARG A 105 -3.93 -0.90 29.58
C ARG A 105 -4.61 0.40 29.98
N GLN A 106 -3.82 1.43 30.25
CA GLN A 106 -4.32 2.75 30.62
C GLN A 106 -4.84 3.50 29.40
N LEU A 107 -4.11 3.49 28.28
CA LEU A 107 -4.55 4.10 27.02
C LEU A 107 -5.86 3.47 26.51
N ALA A 108 -6.01 2.16 26.70
CA ALA A 108 -7.21 1.42 26.29
C ALA A 108 -8.44 1.76 27.14
N ARG A 109 -8.28 1.90 28.46
CA ARG A 109 -9.42 1.97 29.40
C ARG A 109 -9.74 3.37 29.93
N ASN A 110 -8.74 4.24 30.04
CA ASN A 110 -8.82 5.46 30.83
C ASN A 110 -8.62 6.75 30.00
N VAL A 111 -8.15 6.62 28.77
CA VAL A 111 -7.87 7.72 27.85
C VAL A 111 -8.92 7.73 26.75
N ASP A 112 -9.29 8.92 26.29
CA ASP A 112 -10.20 9.07 25.16
C ASP A 112 -9.61 8.42 23.90
N LYS A 113 -10.46 7.68 23.17
CA LYS A 113 -10.05 6.90 21.99
C LYS A 113 -9.42 7.78 20.90
N VAL A 114 -9.88 9.03 20.75
CA VAL A 114 -9.34 9.94 19.74
C VAL A 114 -7.93 10.38 20.11
N VAL A 115 -7.67 10.66 21.39
CA VAL A 115 -6.33 11.04 21.86
C VAL A 115 -5.36 9.89 21.65
N SER A 116 -5.75 8.67 22.08
CA SER A 116 -4.92 7.47 21.88
C SER A 116 -4.64 7.22 20.40
N TYR A 117 -5.65 7.33 19.53
CA TYR A 117 -5.48 7.15 18.09
C TYR A 117 -4.56 8.21 17.48
N MET A 118 -4.71 9.48 17.83
CA MET A 118 -3.90 10.58 17.27
C MET A 118 -2.43 10.45 17.63
N VAL A 119 -2.12 10.07 18.86
CA VAL A 119 -0.73 9.82 19.28
C VAL A 119 -0.12 8.68 18.48
N LEU A 120 -0.86 7.57 18.27
CA LEU A 120 -0.39 6.43 17.48
C LEU A 120 -0.24 6.77 15.98
N TYR A 121 -1.19 7.53 15.44
CA TYR A 121 -1.22 7.91 14.03
C TYR A 121 -0.14 8.92 13.66
N HIS A 122 0.44 9.62 14.64
CA HIS A 122 1.48 10.62 14.39
C HIS A 122 2.68 10.07 13.61
N GLU A 123 3.05 8.80 13.84
CA GLU A 123 4.09 8.12 13.06
C GLU A 123 3.76 8.06 11.57
N VAL A 124 2.51 7.74 11.23
CA VAL A 124 2.03 7.69 9.84
C VAL A 124 2.07 9.09 9.21
N THR A 125 1.65 10.13 9.94
CA THR A 125 1.69 11.51 9.45
C THR A 125 3.12 11.98 9.15
N LEU A 126 4.07 11.68 10.04
CA LEU A 126 5.48 11.98 9.83
C LEU A 126 6.05 11.22 8.62
N ALA A 127 5.75 9.93 8.51
CA ALA A 127 6.19 9.10 7.39
C ALA A 127 5.59 9.59 6.06
N ASN A 128 4.31 9.95 6.01
CA ASN A 128 3.67 10.50 4.81
C ASN A 128 4.28 11.83 4.37
N LEU A 129 4.53 12.75 5.31
CA LEU A 129 5.16 14.03 4.98
C LEU A 129 6.60 13.80 4.45
N LEU A 130 7.35 12.90 5.07
CA LEU A 130 8.67 12.48 4.58
C LEU A 130 8.59 11.80 3.21
N GLU A 131 7.58 10.97 2.95
CA GLU A 131 7.35 10.34 1.66
C GLU A 131 7.13 11.36 0.53
N VAL A 132 6.27 12.36 0.74
CA VAL A 132 6.02 13.40 -0.26
C VAL A 132 7.24 14.28 -0.49
N THR A 133 7.94 14.65 0.58
CA THR A 133 9.12 15.52 0.48
C THR A 133 10.32 14.82 -0.15
N LEU A 134 10.59 13.55 0.21
CA LEU A 134 11.72 12.78 -0.32
C LEU A 134 11.51 12.31 -1.77
N TYR A 135 10.31 12.45 -2.32
CA TYR A 135 10.10 12.30 -3.77
C TYR A 135 11.02 13.24 -4.56
N HIS A 136 11.38 14.39 -3.99
CA HIS A 136 12.33 15.34 -4.57
C HIS A 136 13.76 15.00 -4.15
N SER A 137 14.63 14.72 -5.12
CA SER A 137 16.02 14.30 -4.85
C SER A 137 16.79 15.30 -4.01
N HIS A 138 16.59 16.61 -4.24
CA HIS A 138 17.26 17.67 -3.49
C HIS A 138 16.90 17.66 -1.99
N ALA A 139 15.70 17.19 -1.62
CA ALA A 139 15.29 17.09 -0.23
C ALA A 139 16.04 15.97 0.50
N ALA A 140 16.34 14.86 -0.19
CA ALA A 140 17.21 13.81 0.34
C ALA A 140 18.67 14.28 0.44
N GLU A 141 19.15 15.07 -0.53
CA GLU A 141 20.51 15.64 -0.53
C GLU A 141 20.72 16.68 0.57
N ALA A 142 19.65 17.35 1.00
CA ALA A 142 19.70 18.31 2.10
C ALA A 142 19.80 17.64 3.49
N LEU A 143 19.47 16.36 3.62
CA LEU A 143 19.56 15.65 4.89
C LEU A 143 21.03 15.37 5.26
N PRO A 144 21.43 15.60 6.52
CA PRO A 144 22.73 15.16 7.00
C PRO A 144 22.88 13.63 6.91
N GLU A 145 24.12 13.17 6.72
CA GLU A 145 24.41 11.74 6.57
C GLU A 145 23.87 10.90 7.74
N GLU A 146 24.02 11.37 8.99
CA GLU A 146 23.49 10.66 10.17
C GLU A 146 21.97 10.40 10.08
N HIS A 147 21.19 11.38 9.66
CA HIS A 147 19.73 11.24 9.54
C HIS A 147 19.32 10.35 8.37
N LEU A 148 20.08 10.35 7.28
CA LEU A 148 19.89 9.41 6.16
C LEU A 148 20.11 7.95 6.62
N LEU A 149 21.14 7.71 7.43
CA LEU A 149 21.42 6.39 7.99
C LEU A 149 20.31 5.91 8.93
N GLU A 150 19.83 6.79 9.81
CA GLU A 150 18.71 6.49 10.70
C GLU A 150 17.41 6.19 9.94
N LEU A 151 17.14 6.95 8.87
CA LEU A 151 15.96 6.73 8.04
C LEU A 151 16.05 5.41 7.28
N ALA A 152 17.24 5.03 6.80
CA ALA A 152 17.47 3.71 6.19
C ALA A 152 17.27 2.57 7.20
N ASP A 153 17.70 2.75 8.45
CA ASP A 153 17.50 1.78 9.52
C ASP A 153 16.03 1.67 9.94
N TRP A 154 15.31 2.80 10.01
CA TRP A 154 13.86 2.81 10.21
C TRP A 154 13.15 2.06 9.08
N CYS A 155 13.52 2.32 7.83
CA CYS A 155 12.96 1.60 6.69
C CYS A 155 13.20 0.09 6.81
N TYR A 156 14.42 -0.32 7.15
CA TYR A 156 14.74 -1.73 7.33
C TYR A 156 13.91 -2.40 8.44
N ARG A 157 13.72 -1.73 9.58
CA ARG A 157 12.84 -2.23 10.66
C ARG A 157 11.40 -2.40 10.18
N LYS A 158 10.88 -1.46 9.38
CA LYS A 158 9.53 -1.56 8.79
C LYS A 158 9.43 -2.68 7.75
N LEU A 159 10.44 -2.89 6.91
CA LEU A 159 10.50 -4.06 6.01
C LEU A 159 10.49 -5.39 6.78
N ARG A 160 11.24 -5.46 7.89
CA ARG A 160 11.24 -6.64 8.75
C ARG A 160 9.87 -6.87 9.36
N TYR A 161 9.20 -5.81 9.83
CA TYR A 161 7.83 -5.87 10.33
C TYR A 161 6.85 -6.38 9.27
N LEU A 162 6.95 -5.91 8.02
CA LEU A 162 6.09 -6.38 6.91
C LEU A 162 6.28 -7.88 6.61
N ASN A 163 7.49 -8.40 6.80
CA ASN A 163 7.80 -9.81 6.64
C ASN A 163 7.46 -10.68 7.86
N ASP A 164 7.24 -10.08 9.03
CA ASP A 164 6.98 -10.82 10.26
C ASP A 164 5.59 -11.49 10.21
N PRO A 165 5.49 -12.82 10.39
CA PRO A 165 4.23 -13.52 10.54
C PRO A 165 3.32 -12.96 11.64
N GLN A 166 3.90 -12.40 12.71
CA GLN A 166 3.17 -11.79 13.82
C GLN A 166 2.98 -10.27 13.68
N GLY A 167 3.63 -9.65 12.68
CA GLY A 167 3.53 -8.23 12.38
C GLY A 167 2.67 -7.98 11.16
N GLY A 168 3.24 -7.41 10.11
CA GLY A 168 2.52 -6.98 8.91
C GLY A 168 1.72 -8.10 8.23
N ARG A 169 2.21 -9.36 8.25
CA ARG A 169 1.48 -10.49 7.67
C ARG A 169 0.22 -10.86 8.46
N ARG A 170 0.23 -10.64 9.79
CA ARG A 170 -0.96 -10.81 10.64
C ARG A 170 -2.03 -9.79 10.28
N VAL A 171 -1.64 -8.54 10.04
CA VAL A 171 -2.54 -7.44 9.64
C VAL A 171 -3.08 -7.65 8.23
N ALA A 172 -2.25 -8.19 7.34
CA ALA A 172 -2.64 -8.59 5.98
C ALA A 172 -3.69 -9.71 5.97
N THR A 173 -3.78 -10.51 7.03
CA THR A 173 -4.75 -11.61 7.10
C THR A 173 -6.16 -11.04 7.26
N TYR A 174 -7.05 -11.41 6.34
CA TYR A 174 -8.45 -10.99 6.40
C TYR A 174 -9.12 -11.52 7.68
N LYS A 175 -9.76 -10.62 8.43
CA LYS A 175 -10.58 -10.94 9.61
C LYS A 175 -11.99 -10.44 9.35
N GLU A 176 -12.96 -11.35 9.26
CA GLU A 176 -14.38 -11.00 9.23
C GLU A 176 -14.86 -10.82 10.66
N LEU A 177 -15.11 -9.56 11.04
CA LEU A 177 -15.69 -9.24 12.34
C LEU A 177 -17.15 -8.88 12.11
N SER A 178 -18.06 -9.70 12.63
CA SER A 178 -19.49 -9.39 12.65
C SER A 178 -19.76 -8.13 13.50
N ALA A 179 -20.88 -7.44 13.25
CA ALA A 179 -21.27 -6.29 14.05
C ALA A 179 -21.36 -6.62 15.56
N ALA A 180 -21.80 -7.84 15.90
CA ALA A 180 -21.84 -8.32 17.28
C ALA A 180 -20.44 -8.50 17.88
N GLN A 181 -19.47 -9.00 17.10
CA GLN A 181 -18.08 -9.15 17.54
C GLN A 181 -17.40 -7.78 17.72
N LEU A 182 -17.64 -6.84 16.81
CA LEU A 182 -17.12 -5.47 16.92
C LEU A 182 -17.64 -4.77 18.19
N MET A 183 -18.93 -4.93 18.51
CA MET A 183 -19.50 -4.37 19.74
C MET A 183 -19.02 -5.09 21.01
N ALA A 184 -18.58 -6.34 20.89
CA ALA A 184 -18.07 -7.13 22.00
C ALA A 184 -16.54 -7.03 22.18
N MET A 185 -15.83 -6.33 21.29
CA MET A 185 -14.39 -6.16 21.40
C MET A 185 -14.04 -5.44 22.71
N SER A 186 -13.01 -5.96 23.38
CA SER A 186 -12.48 -5.28 24.55
C SER A 186 -11.76 -3.98 24.14
N PRO A 187 -11.70 -2.97 25.02
CA PRO A 187 -10.96 -1.73 24.72
C PRO A 187 -9.47 -1.98 24.43
N GLU A 188 -8.91 -3.05 24.97
CA GLU A 188 -7.53 -3.50 24.76
C GLU A 188 -7.33 -4.02 23.33
N GLU A 189 -8.25 -4.87 22.84
CA GLU A 189 -8.23 -5.38 21.46
C GLU A 189 -8.50 -4.28 20.43
N GLU A 190 -9.36 -3.31 20.75
CA GLU A 190 -9.57 -2.15 19.87
C GLU A 190 -8.29 -1.30 19.75
N LEU A 191 -7.58 -1.07 20.85
CA LEU A 191 -6.31 -0.35 20.83
C LEU A 191 -5.25 -1.12 20.03
N ASP A 192 -5.16 -2.44 20.22
CA ASP A 192 -4.26 -3.31 19.46
C ASP A 192 -4.54 -3.24 17.95
N ALA A 193 -5.81 -3.24 17.55
CA ALA A 193 -6.19 -3.07 16.15
C ALA A 193 -5.74 -1.71 15.59
N LYS A 194 -5.78 -0.64 16.39
CA LYS A 194 -5.28 0.69 16.00
C LYS A 194 -3.76 0.77 15.94
N VAL A 195 -3.06 0.09 16.85
CA VAL A 195 -1.60 -0.04 16.77
C VAL A 195 -1.22 -0.77 15.47
N ASP A 196 -1.84 -1.92 15.20
CA ASP A 196 -1.63 -2.70 13.98
C ASP A 196 -1.92 -1.88 12.70
N GLU A 197 -3.02 -1.12 12.68
CA GLU A 197 -3.39 -0.24 11.56
C GLU A 197 -2.35 0.85 11.32
N THR A 198 -1.92 1.54 12.37
CA THR A 198 -0.92 2.63 12.27
C THR A 198 0.48 2.11 11.92
N ASP A 199 0.91 0.99 12.50
CA ASP A 199 2.19 0.37 12.17
C ASP A 199 2.21 -0.12 10.72
N PHE A 200 1.11 -0.69 10.25
CA PHE A 200 0.98 -1.10 8.86
C PHE A 200 1.01 0.11 7.92
N GLY A 201 0.25 1.17 8.22
CA GLY A 201 0.28 2.42 7.45
C GLY A 201 1.68 3.00 7.30
N ALA A 202 2.41 3.17 8.42
CA ALA A 202 3.78 3.67 8.42
C ALA A 202 4.75 2.76 7.63
N ALA A 203 4.56 1.44 7.73
CA ALA A 203 5.37 0.49 6.99
C ALA A 203 5.10 0.51 5.48
N MET A 204 3.89 0.89 5.05
CA MET A 204 3.59 1.09 3.62
C MET A 204 4.29 2.34 3.06
N CYS A 205 4.31 3.45 3.80
CA CYS A 205 5.06 4.66 3.43
C CYS A 205 6.57 4.39 3.31
N CYS A 206 7.10 3.52 4.17
CA CYS A 206 8.50 3.10 4.13
C CYS A 206 8.91 2.56 2.76
N LEU A 207 8.04 1.85 2.03
CA LEU A 207 8.39 1.31 0.71
C LEU A 207 8.75 2.42 -0.29
N SER A 208 7.98 3.51 -0.28
CA SER A 208 8.27 4.69 -1.11
C SER A 208 9.52 5.43 -0.63
N ILE A 209 9.64 5.69 0.67
CA ILE A 209 10.81 6.37 1.25
C ILE A 209 12.10 5.62 0.89
N LEU A 210 12.10 4.30 1.09
CA LEU A 210 13.25 3.46 0.78
C LEU A 210 13.57 3.51 -0.71
N ARG A 211 12.57 3.45 -1.58
CA ARG A 211 12.79 3.60 -3.03
C ARG A 211 13.49 4.93 -3.32
N TYR A 212 13.01 6.04 -2.78
CA TYR A 212 13.60 7.37 -3.03
C TYR A 212 15.04 7.48 -2.52
N LEU A 213 15.34 6.90 -1.34
CA LEU A 213 16.72 6.78 -0.87
C LEU A 213 17.59 5.95 -1.82
N THR A 214 17.03 4.88 -2.41
CA THR A 214 17.76 4.06 -3.38
C THR A 214 17.90 4.69 -4.77
N ASP A 215 16.96 5.54 -5.19
CA ASP A 215 17.04 6.33 -6.43
C ASP A 215 18.25 7.30 -6.35
N GLY A 216 18.51 7.85 -5.16
CA GLY A 216 19.61 8.77 -4.89
C GLY A 216 20.99 8.14 -4.61
N LEU A 217 21.18 6.83 -4.72
CA LEU A 217 22.45 6.17 -4.31
C LEU A 217 23.70 6.65 -5.06
N THR A 218 23.52 7.30 -6.20
CA THR A 218 24.64 7.86 -6.98
C THR A 218 25.06 9.25 -6.52
N THR A 219 24.16 10.02 -5.89
CA THR A 219 24.40 11.40 -5.41
C THR A 219 24.57 11.47 -3.89
N LEU A 220 23.90 10.59 -3.14
CA LEU A 220 23.94 10.53 -1.68
C LEU A 220 25.26 9.94 -1.14
N PRO A 221 25.59 10.19 0.15
CA PRO A 221 26.81 9.69 0.77
C PRO A 221 26.96 8.16 0.67
N MET A 222 28.19 7.70 0.45
CA MET A 222 28.51 6.26 0.36
C MET A 222 28.19 5.48 1.64
N GLY A 223 28.14 6.14 2.80
CA GLY A 223 27.71 5.53 4.06
C GLY A 223 26.30 4.98 3.97
N LEU A 224 25.38 5.68 3.29
CA LEU A 224 24.00 5.24 3.06
C LEU A 224 23.96 3.95 2.24
N LEU A 225 24.74 3.89 1.14
CA LEU A 225 24.82 2.67 0.34
C LEU A 225 25.34 1.49 1.17
N SER A 226 26.41 1.69 1.94
CA SER A 226 26.96 0.64 2.82
C SER A 226 25.91 0.15 3.81
N ARG A 227 25.16 1.07 4.41
CA ARG A 227 24.14 0.76 5.42
C ARG A 227 22.97 -0.03 4.82
N VAL A 228 22.40 0.44 3.71
CA VAL A 228 21.27 -0.21 3.03
C VAL A 228 21.65 -1.63 2.58
N VAL A 229 22.84 -1.78 2.01
CA VAL A 229 23.23 -2.96 1.26
C VAL A 229 23.98 -3.97 2.14
N ALA A 230 25.00 -3.54 2.89
CA ALA A 230 25.84 -4.42 3.69
C ALA A 230 25.30 -4.62 5.12
N THR A 231 24.93 -3.54 5.82
CA THR A 231 24.50 -3.64 7.22
C THR A 231 23.08 -4.19 7.36
N ASN A 232 22.14 -3.62 6.61
CA ASN A 232 20.72 -3.98 6.69
C ASN A 232 20.38 -5.20 5.82
N ASP A 233 21.18 -5.52 4.80
CA ASP A 233 20.82 -6.57 3.83
C ASP A 233 19.39 -6.36 3.27
N THR A 234 19.10 -5.11 2.89
CA THR A 234 17.75 -4.65 2.51
C THR A 234 17.19 -5.46 1.35
N LEU A 235 18.04 -5.89 0.41
CA LEU A 235 17.63 -6.68 -0.73
C LEU A 235 17.01 -8.01 -0.32
N MET A 236 17.54 -8.69 0.71
CA MET A 236 16.97 -9.93 1.23
C MET A 236 15.69 -9.73 2.02
N ALA A 237 15.44 -8.52 2.53
CA ALA A 237 14.15 -8.16 3.11
C ALA A 237 13.08 -7.83 2.05
N LEU A 238 13.47 -7.36 0.87
CA LEU A 238 12.53 -7.03 -0.23
C LEU A 238 12.05 -8.26 -0.98
N VAL A 239 12.92 -9.25 -1.24
CA VAL A 239 12.58 -10.44 -2.05
C VAL A 239 11.33 -11.19 -1.52
N PRO A 240 11.18 -11.48 -0.20
CA PRO A 240 10.01 -12.19 0.30
C PRO A 240 8.70 -11.39 0.20
N LEU A 241 8.77 -10.05 0.15
CA LEU A 241 7.59 -9.19 -0.04
C LEU A 241 7.03 -9.31 -1.46
N LEU A 242 7.88 -9.59 -2.46
CA LEU A 242 7.42 -9.86 -3.82
C LEU A 242 6.75 -11.22 -3.98
N ASP A 243 7.13 -12.21 -3.16
CA ASP A 243 6.51 -13.55 -3.17
C ASP A 243 5.17 -13.55 -2.43
N GLN A 244 5.10 -12.87 -1.29
CA GLN A 244 3.92 -12.81 -0.43
C GLN A 244 3.67 -11.36 0.00
N PRO A 245 3.07 -10.54 -0.88
CA PRO A 245 2.85 -9.13 -0.62
C PRO A 245 1.84 -8.92 0.52
N PRO A 246 2.24 -8.32 1.64
CA PRO A 246 1.34 -8.12 2.79
C PRO A 246 0.27 -7.04 2.56
N TRP A 247 0.32 -6.31 1.43
CA TRP A 247 -0.72 -5.36 1.01
C TRP A 247 -1.76 -5.98 0.06
N VAL A 248 -1.72 -7.29 -0.18
CA VAL A 248 -2.73 -8.02 -0.95
C VAL A 248 -3.34 -9.09 -0.07
N ARG A 249 -4.67 -9.13 0.01
CA ARG A 249 -5.39 -10.18 0.74
C ARG A 249 -6.59 -10.68 -0.03
N ARG A 250 -7.01 -11.90 0.29
CA ARG A 250 -8.15 -12.57 -0.34
C ARG A 250 -9.25 -12.78 0.69
N ARG A 251 -10.48 -12.39 0.34
CA ARG A 251 -11.68 -12.64 1.15
C ARG A 251 -12.15 -14.10 1.01
N PRO A 252 -12.91 -14.62 2.00
CA PRO A 252 -13.51 -15.96 1.93
C PRO A 252 -14.40 -16.17 0.70
N ASN A 253 -15.08 -15.10 0.23
CA ASN A 253 -15.89 -15.11 -0.98
C ASN A 253 -15.08 -15.14 -2.30
N GLY A 254 -13.75 -15.15 -2.22
CA GLY A 254 -12.85 -15.18 -3.36
C GLY A 254 -12.52 -13.81 -3.98
N ALA A 255 -13.06 -12.71 -3.44
CA ALA A 255 -12.71 -11.35 -3.87
C ALA A 255 -11.32 -10.95 -3.35
N PHE A 256 -10.60 -10.14 -4.14
CA PHE A 256 -9.30 -9.59 -3.75
C PHE A 256 -9.49 -8.22 -3.10
N GLU A 257 -8.63 -7.93 -2.13
CA GLU A 257 -8.45 -6.60 -1.58
C GLU A 257 -6.98 -6.22 -1.67
N LYS A 258 -6.74 -4.95 -2.00
CA LYS A 258 -5.40 -4.34 -1.96
C LYS A 258 -5.43 -3.16 -1.00
N TRP A 259 -4.33 -2.95 -0.30
CA TRP A 259 -4.15 -1.77 0.54
C TRP A 259 -3.82 -0.56 -0.35
N MET A 260 -4.69 0.44 -0.36
CA MET A 260 -4.55 1.66 -1.15
C MET A 260 -5.10 2.84 -0.34
N ASN A 261 -4.38 3.97 -0.35
CA ASN A 261 -4.76 5.19 0.40
C ASN A 261 -5.04 4.93 1.89
N ASN A 262 -4.15 4.18 2.54
CA ASN A 262 -4.24 3.80 3.95
C ASN A 262 -5.51 3.00 4.32
N GLN A 263 -6.14 2.32 3.34
CA GLN A 263 -7.33 1.51 3.55
C GLN A 263 -7.33 0.25 2.68
N TRP A 264 -8.02 -0.80 3.14
CA TRP A 264 -8.26 -1.99 2.33
C TRP A 264 -9.39 -1.73 1.33
N GLN A 265 -9.10 -1.85 0.04
CA GLN A 265 -10.06 -1.60 -1.03
C GLN A 265 -10.28 -2.87 -1.86
N ALA A 266 -11.54 -3.11 -2.24
CA ALA A 266 -11.92 -4.21 -3.11
C ALA A 266 -11.38 -3.99 -4.53
N VAL A 267 -10.81 -5.03 -5.14
CA VAL A 267 -10.32 -4.98 -6.52
C VAL A 267 -11.20 -5.80 -7.43
N GLU A 268 -11.67 -5.18 -8.52
CA GLU A 268 -12.48 -5.84 -9.54
C GLU A 268 -11.69 -6.93 -10.28
N ALA A 269 -12.41 -7.83 -10.96
CA ALA A 269 -11.78 -8.96 -11.66
C ALA A 269 -10.78 -8.52 -12.75
N VAL A 270 -11.03 -7.40 -13.41
CA VAL A 270 -10.20 -6.85 -14.50
C VAL A 270 -8.87 -6.32 -13.96
N ASP A 271 -8.89 -5.68 -12.79
CA ASP A 271 -7.71 -5.04 -12.18
C ASP A 271 -6.89 -5.96 -11.26
N ARG A 272 -7.22 -7.26 -11.18
CA ARG A 272 -6.51 -8.21 -10.30
C ARG A 272 -5.01 -8.24 -10.59
N PHE A 273 -4.64 -8.23 -11.87
CA PHE A 273 -3.26 -8.26 -12.32
C PHE A 273 -2.59 -6.88 -12.44
N ARG A 274 -3.35 -5.80 -12.23
CA ARG A 274 -2.79 -4.44 -12.18
C ARG A 274 -1.95 -4.31 -10.91
N LEU A 275 -0.71 -3.91 -11.03
CA LEU A 275 0.19 -3.72 -9.91
C LEU A 275 -0.31 -2.55 -9.05
N SER A 276 -0.24 -2.73 -7.73
CA SER A 276 -0.44 -1.62 -6.81
C SER A 276 0.81 -0.73 -6.79
N GLN A 277 0.66 0.48 -6.26
CA GLN A 277 1.79 1.38 -6.02
C GLN A 277 2.87 0.69 -5.16
N ALA A 278 2.46 -0.04 -4.12
CA ALA A 278 3.39 -0.76 -3.24
C ALA A 278 4.22 -1.81 -4.00
N ASP A 279 3.59 -2.58 -4.91
CA ASP A 279 4.30 -3.53 -5.77
C ASP A 279 5.37 -2.80 -6.60
N ALA A 280 5.00 -1.68 -7.21
CA ALA A 280 5.91 -0.88 -8.02
C ALA A 280 7.08 -0.34 -7.19
N GLN A 281 6.86 0.17 -5.97
CA GLN A 281 7.94 0.67 -5.12
C GLN A 281 8.95 -0.44 -4.78
N VAL A 282 8.49 -1.65 -4.44
CA VAL A 282 9.39 -2.77 -4.13
C VAL A 282 10.18 -3.21 -5.37
N TRP A 283 9.51 -3.36 -6.52
CA TRP A 283 10.18 -3.71 -7.77
C TRP A 283 11.23 -2.70 -8.21
N LEU A 284 10.92 -1.41 -8.11
CA LEU A 284 11.85 -0.33 -8.44
C LEU A 284 13.01 -0.27 -7.45
N THR A 285 12.76 -0.45 -6.15
CA THR A 285 13.84 -0.51 -5.13
C THR A 285 14.80 -1.66 -5.42
N VAL A 286 14.29 -2.85 -5.74
CA VAL A 286 15.13 -4.00 -6.14
C VAL A 286 15.93 -3.67 -7.41
N THR A 287 15.31 -2.98 -8.36
CA THR A 287 15.98 -2.54 -9.59
C THR A 287 17.13 -1.59 -9.30
N ASN A 288 16.92 -0.58 -8.45
CA ASN A 288 17.98 0.36 -8.06
C ASN A 288 19.17 -0.35 -7.42
N LEU A 289 18.91 -1.29 -6.52
CA LEU A 289 19.97 -2.01 -5.80
C LEU A 289 20.72 -3.02 -6.66
N VAL A 290 20.05 -3.65 -7.63
CA VAL A 290 20.65 -4.72 -8.45
C VAL A 290 21.21 -4.17 -9.76
N VAL A 291 20.58 -3.18 -10.40
CA VAL A 291 21.03 -2.64 -11.69
C VAL A 291 22.19 -1.65 -11.51
N GLU A 292 22.28 -0.94 -10.38
CA GLU A 292 23.38 -0.01 -10.11
C GLU A 292 24.72 -0.76 -9.86
N PRO A 293 25.76 -0.56 -10.68
CA PRO A 293 27.03 -1.27 -10.54
C PRO A 293 27.73 -1.00 -9.19
N LYS A 294 27.65 0.24 -8.67
CA LYS A 294 28.25 0.59 -7.37
C LYS A 294 27.61 -0.23 -6.24
N SER A 295 26.29 -0.40 -6.28
CA SER A 295 25.54 -1.19 -5.31
C SER A 295 25.95 -2.66 -5.37
N ARG A 296 25.98 -3.26 -6.57
CA ARG A 296 26.43 -4.65 -6.75
C ARG A 296 27.84 -4.91 -6.24
N ALA A 297 28.77 -4.01 -6.57
CA ALA A 297 30.16 -4.13 -6.16
C ALA A 297 30.32 -4.09 -4.64
N LYS A 298 29.50 -3.27 -3.95
CA LYS A 298 29.52 -3.15 -2.50
C LYS A 298 28.81 -4.30 -1.79
N TYR A 299 27.72 -4.82 -2.36
CA TYR A 299 26.93 -5.88 -1.74
C TYR A 299 27.68 -7.20 -1.62
N GLY A 300 28.41 -7.60 -2.68
CA GLY A 300 29.08 -8.89 -2.73
C GLY A 300 28.10 -10.06 -2.62
N PHE A 301 27.44 -10.41 -3.73
CA PHE A 301 26.50 -11.54 -3.75
C PHE A 301 27.21 -12.86 -3.42
N ASP A 302 26.83 -13.50 -2.32
CA ASP A 302 27.12 -14.91 -2.09
C ASP A 302 26.17 -15.81 -2.90
N GLU A 303 26.44 -17.11 -2.88
CA GLU A 303 25.64 -18.10 -3.59
C GLU A 303 24.18 -18.11 -3.14
N TRP A 304 23.91 -18.00 -1.84
CA TRP A 304 22.55 -18.02 -1.30
C TRP A 304 21.75 -16.78 -1.73
N ARG A 305 22.33 -15.58 -1.63
CA ARG A 305 21.71 -14.31 -2.03
C ARG A 305 21.42 -14.30 -3.53
N ARG A 306 22.38 -14.78 -4.34
CA ARG A 306 22.20 -14.93 -5.78
C ARG A 306 21.03 -15.86 -6.08
N ASP A 307 20.99 -17.05 -5.48
CA ASP A 307 19.93 -18.02 -5.71
C ASP A 307 18.56 -17.47 -5.31
N ARG A 308 18.48 -16.71 -4.20
CA ARG A 308 17.26 -16.02 -3.78
C ARG A 308 16.80 -14.97 -4.78
N LEU A 309 17.69 -14.16 -5.33
CA LEU A 309 17.34 -13.17 -6.36
C LEU A 309 16.90 -13.81 -7.66
N LEU A 310 17.54 -14.90 -8.06
CA LEU A 310 17.16 -15.63 -9.26
C LEU A 310 15.73 -16.20 -9.18
N THR A 311 15.18 -16.39 -7.98
CA THR A 311 13.76 -16.75 -7.82
C THR A 311 12.80 -15.69 -8.35
N LEU A 312 13.22 -14.42 -8.45
CA LEU A 312 12.38 -13.33 -8.97
C LEU A 312 12.07 -13.50 -10.46
N LYS A 313 12.90 -14.24 -11.21
CA LYS A 313 12.71 -14.49 -12.64
C LYS A 313 11.36 -15.14 -12.95
N ARG A 314 10.75 -15.87 -12.01
CA ARG A 314 9.42 -16.46 -12.19
C ARG A 314 8.29 -15.44 -12.33
N PHE A 315 8.49 -14.23 -11.80
CA PHE A 315 7.51 -13.14 -11.87
C PHE A 315 7.68 -12.27 -13.11
N MET A 316 8.84 -12.35 -13.78
CA MET A 316 9.22 -11.56 -14.95
C MET A 316 8.55 -12.06 -16.22
N ASN A 317 7.31 -11.61 -16.43
CA ASN A 317 6.52 -11.89 -17.62
C ASN A 317 6.20 -10.60 -18.40
N GLU A 318 5.70 -10.74 -19.62
CA GLU A 318 5.35 -9.59 -20.49
C GLU A 318 4.36 -8.62 -19.82
N LEU A 319 3.42 -9.13 -19.00
CA LEU A 319 2.46 -8.27 -18.29
C LEU A 319 3.12 -7.41 -17.20
N LEU A 320 4.13 -7.94 -16.52
CA LEU A 320 4.95 -7.18 -15.58
C LEU A 320 5.75 -6.10 -16.33
N PHE A 321 6.34 -6.45 -17.47
CA PHE A 321 7.12 -5.51 -18.27
C PHE A 321 6.29 -4.43 -18.97
N ASP A 322 5.04 -4.73 -19.32
CA ASP A 322 4.11 -3.73 -19.86
C ASP A 322 3.79 -2.66 -18.80
N GLN A 323 3.64 -3.08 -17.53
CA GLN A 323 3.36 -2.18 -16.42
C GLN A 323 4.60 -1.46 -15.87
N ILE A 324 5.77 -2.11 -15.86
CA ILE A 324 7.04 -1.54 -15.39
C ILE A 324 8.17 -1.90 -16.37
N PRO A 325 8.33 -1.15 -17.48
CA PRO A 325 9.29 -1.48 -18.54
C PRO A 325 10.75 -1.51 -18.07
N VAL A 326 11.11 -0.74 -17.04
CA VAL A 326 12.48 -0.65 -16.49
C VAL A 326 12.96 -2.00 -15.93
N LEU A 327 12.04 -2.92 -15.59
CA LEU A 327 12.40 -4.25 -15.10
C LEU A 327 13.10 -5.14 -16.15
N LYS A 328 13.11 -4.75 -17.43
CA LYS A 328 13.89 -5.43 -18.46
C LYS A 328 15.39 -5.36 -18.17
N ASP A 329 15.86 -4.23 -17.62
CA ASP A 329 17.26 -4.09 -17.23
C ASP A 329 17.59 -4.98 -16.01
N LEU A 330 16.66 -5.07 -15.06
CA LEU A 330 16.77 -6.01 -13.95
C LEU A 330 16.83 -7.46 -14.43
N GLN A 331 15.95 -7.86 -15.36
CA GLN A 331 15.97 -9.21 -15.95
C GLN A 331 17.31 -9.52 -16.59
N ARG A 332 17.86 -8.59 -17.38
CA ARG A 332 19.16 -8.74 -18.01
C ARG A 332 20.27 -8.98 -16.98
N VAL A 333 20.32 -8.19 -15.89
CA VAL A 333 21.33 -8.38 -14.84
C VAL A 333 21.16 -9.73 -14.14
N LEU A 334 19.92 -10.17 -13.88
CA LEU A 334 19.67 -11.49 -13.32
C LEU A 334 20.08 -12.63 -14.27
N ASP A 335 19.93 -12.47 -15.58
CA ASP A 335 20.41 -13.42 -16.57
C ASP A 335 21.95 -13.48 -16.59
N GLU A 336 22.63 -12.33 -16.55
CA GLU A 336 24.10 -12.24 -16.44
C GLU A 336 24.59 -12.94 -15.16
N MET A 337 23.92 -12.70 -14.01
CA MET A 337 24.22 -13.37 -12.74
C MET A 337 23.99 -14.88 -12.78
N ALA A 338 22.94 -15.36 -13.46
CA ALA A 338 22.66 -16.79 -13.63
C ALA A 338 23.73 -17.50 -14.46
N LEU A 339 24.33 -16.78 -15.42
CA LEU A 339 25.43 -17.29 -16.25
C LEU A 339 26.79 -17.21 -15.55
N GLY A 340 26.86 -16.68 -14.32
CA GLY A 340 28.11 -16.48 -13.58
C GLY A 340 28.98 -15.33 -14.11
N VAL A 341 28.41 -14.47 -14.95
CA VAL A 341 29.10 -13.30 -15.50
C VAL A 341 29.09 -12.20 -14.43
N GLY A 342 30.23 -11.98 -13.76
CA GLY A 342 30.41 -10.92 -12.77
C GLY A 342 30.82 -11.38 -11.36
N SER A 343 30.91 -12.69 -11.10
CA SER A 343 31.57 -13.21 -9.91
C SER A 343 33.07 -13.32 -10.16
N ASP A 344 33.80 -12.20 -10.09
CA ASP A 344 35.26 -12.28 -10.03
C ASP A 344 35.67 -12.58 -8.58
N PRO A 345 36.16 -13.80 -8.26
CA PRO A 345 36.54 -14.16 -6.90
C PRO A 345 37.74 -13.36 -6.37
N SER A 346 38.40 -12.58 -7.23
CA SER A 346 39.55 -11.73 -6.87
C SER A 346 39.17 -10.48 -6.06
N THR A 347 37.94 -9.95 -6.22
CA THR A 347 37.46 -8.76 -5.51
C THR A 347 37.10 -9.05 -4.04
N ALA A 348 36.82 -10.31 -3.70
CA ALA A 348 36.43 -10.74 -2.35
C ALA A 348 37.62 -10.80 -1.35
N ARG A 349 38.87 -10.63 -1.80
CA ARG A 349 40.08 -10.79 -0.98
C ARG A 349 40.72 -9.49 -0.49
N ASN A 350 40.17 -8.33 -0.83
CA ASN A 350 40.65 -7.08 -0.26
C ASN A 350 40.02 -6.93 1.12
N ALA A 351 40.80 -7.20 2.17
CA ALA A 351 40.48 -6.79 3.54
C ALA A 351 40.45 -5.26 3.58
N ALA A 352 39.34 -4.68 3.13
CA ALA A 352 39.10 -3.26 3.18
C ALA A 352 38.84 -2.90 4.64
N LEU A 353 39.58 -1.92 5.16
CA LEU A 353 39.21 -1.25 6.39
C LEU A 353 37.87 -0.55 6.13
N ILE A 354 36.79 -1.07 6.70
CA ILE A 354 35.45 -0.48 6.57
C ILE A 354 35.29 0.49 7.73
N LEU A 355 35.43 1.79 7.44
CA LEU A 355 35.00 2.87 8.33
C LEU A 355 33.55 3.20 7.98
N GLU A 356 32.63 2.79 8.83
CA GLU A 356 31.20 3.10 8.70
C GLU A 356 30.80 4.11 9.78
N ALA A 357 30.06 5.15 9.37
CA ALA A 357 29.38 6.01 10.30
C ALA A 357 28.28 5.21 11.00
N VAL A 358 28.28 5.23 12.33
CA VAL A 358 27.25 4.58 13.15
C VAL A 358 26.24 5.66 13.54
N PRO A 359 24.97 5.55 13.11
CA PRO A 359 23.94 6.49 13.54
C PRO A 359 23.72 6.36 15.06
N ALA A 360 23.73 7.48 15.79
CA ALA A 360 23.67 7.50 17.25
C ALA A 360 22.38 8.11 17.80
N LEU A 361 21.57 8.73 16.94
CA LEU A 361 20.39 9.48 17.31
C LEU A 361 19.34 8.57 17.98
N ARG A 362 19.03 7.42 17.38
CA ARG A 362 18.08 6.47 17.98
C ARG A 362 18.61 5.84 19.26
N ASP A 363 19.92 5.57 19.33
CA ASP A 363 20.55 5.08 20.55
C ASP A 363 20.43 6.09 21.68
N SER A 364 20.55 7.39 21.38
CA SER A 364 20.32 8.46 22.35
C SER A 364 18.87 8.52 22.84
N LEU A 365 17.91 8.29 21.95
CA LEU A 365 16.47 8.22 22.30
C LEU A 365 16.15 6.99 23.14
N LEU A 366 16.90 5.89 22.96
CA LEU A 366 16.80 4.67 23.75
C LEU A 366 17.58 4.70 25.07
N ALA A 367 18.42 5.71 25.31
CA ALA A 367 19.23 5.84 26.51
C ALA A 367 18.42 6.29 27.75
N VAL A 368 17.16 5.87 27.86
CA VAL A 368 16.30 6.13 29.01
C VAL A 368 16.49 5.02 30.06
N PRO A 369 16.85 5.35 31.31
CA PRO A 369 17.19 4.36 32.33
C PRO A 369 15.97 3.57 32.85
N ASP A 370 14.79 4.20 32.90
CA ASP A 370 13.56 3.57 33.42
C ASP A 370 12.34 3.87 32.54
N TRP A 371 12.03 2.92 31.65
CA TRP A 371 10.86 2.96 30.78
C TRP A 371 9.53 2.83 31.54
N ARG A 372 9.52 2.08 32.65
CA ARG A 372 8.29 1.89 33.44
C ARG A 372 7.97 3.13 34.25
N GLY A 373 8.98 3.76 34.86
CA GLY A 373 8.84 5.04 35.54
C GLY A 373 8.38 6.15 34.60
N LEU A 374 8.95 6.21 33.38
CA LEU A 374 8.51 7.15 32.35
C LEU A 374 7.05 6.92 31.97
N ALA A 375 6.66 5.67 31.68
CA ALA A 375 5.27 5.31 31.38
C ALA A 375 4.33 5.74 32.52
N LEU A 376 4.66 5.43 33.78
CA LEU A 376 3.86 5.83 34.94
C LEU A 376 3.72 7.36 35.07
N SER A 377 4.78 8.11 34.77
CA SER A 377 4.74 9.57 34.81
C SER A 377 3.85 10.16 33.71
N GLN A 378 3.93 9.63 32.48
CA GLN A 378 3.09 10.06 31.36
C GLN A 378 1.63 9.67 31.58
N ALA A 379 1.39 8.48 32.12
CA ALA A 379 0.09 8.02 32.59
C ALA A 379 -0.57 9.02 33.54
N GLN A 380 0.15 9.48 34.56
CA GLN A 380 -0.42 10.36 35.59
C GLN A 380 -0.58 11.80 35.12
N SER A 381 0.31 12.28 34.25
CA SER A 381 0.31 13.67 33.78
C SER A 381 -0.44 13.84 32.46
N GLN A 382 0.15 13.33 31.38
CA GLN A 382 -0.25 13.55 29.99
C GLN A 382 -1.50 12.74 29.62
N PHE A 383 -1.62 11.52 30.14
CA PHE A 383 -2.70 10.57 29.86
C PHE A 383 -3.66 10.40 31.04
N SER A 384 -3.87 11.46 31.81
CA SER A 384 -4.87 11.49 32.88
C SER A 384 -6.29 11.52 32.30
N PRO A 385 -7.29 10.89 32.95
CA PRO A 385 -8.67 10.86 32.44
C PRO A 385 -9.33 12.24 32.30
N GLU A 386 -8.89 13.21 33.09
CA GLU A 386 -9.43 14.57 33.07
C GLU A 386 -8.72 15.44 32.03
N GLY A 387 -7.39 15.37 31.95
CA GLY A 387 -6.61 16.03 30.91
C GLY A 387 -6.93 15.52 29.51
N SER A 388 -7.06 14.20 29.35
CA SER A 388 -7.41 13.56 28.08
C SER A 388 -8.72 14.08 27.50
N ARG A 389 -9.74 14.36 28.32
CA ARG A 389 -11.02 14.90 27.83
C ARG A 389 -10.90 16.32 27.30
N GLN A 390 -10.05 17.15 27.90
CA GLN A 390 -9.79 18.51 27.40
C GLN A 390 -8.98 18.45 26.09
N THR A 391 -7.95 17.62 26.05
CA THR A 391 -7.16 17.38 24.83
C THR A 391 -8.02 16.81 23.71
N ALA A 392 -8.92 15.87 24.01
CA ALA A 392 -9.85 15.30 23.05
C ALA A 392 -10.74 16.38 22.43
N ARG A 393 -11.30 17.29 23.23
CA ARG A 393 -12.11 18.42 22.72
C ARG A 393 -11.32 19.29 21.73
N ALA A 394 -10.11 19.69 22.10
CA ALA A 394 -9.26 20.47 21.21
C ALA A 394 -8.89 19.70 19.92
N MET A 395 -8.63 18.39 20.03
CA MET A 395 -8.38 17.53 18.88
C MET A 395 -9.62 17.36 18.00
N TYR A 396 -10.82 17.26 18.57
CA TYR A 396 -12.08 17.21 17.83
C TYR A 396 -12.33 18.50 17.07
N GLU A 397 -12.09 19.66 17.67
CA GLU A 397 -12.21 20.95 16.99
C GLU A 397 -11.24 21.05 15.81
N SER A 398 -9.97 20.65 16.00
CA SER A 398 -8.95 20.60 14.94
C SER A 398 -9.28 19.59 13.84
N LEU A 399 -9.82 18.43 14.20
CA LEU A 399 -10.29 17.41 13.26
C LEU A 399 -11.44 17.94 12.42
N THR A 400 -12.45 18.55 13.04
CA THR A 400 -13.59 19.14 12.33
C THR A 400 -13.11 20.21 11.36
N GLN A 401 -12.20 21.09 11.77
CA GLN A 401 -11.57 22.05 10.86
C GLN A 401 -10.84 21.36 9.69
N SER A 402 -10.15 20.25 9.95
CA SER A 402 -9.48 19.45 8.91
C SER A 402 -10.46 18.69 8.01
N PHE A 403 -11.65 18.32 8.53
CA PHE A 403 -12.71 17.67 7.76
C PHE A 403 -13.47 18.65 6.90
N ASP A 404 -13.84 19.82 7.43
CA ASP A 404 -14.42 20.91 6.66
C ASP A 404 -13.46 21.30 5.52
N PHE A 405 -12.16 21.40 5.83
CA PHE A 405 -11.08 21.56 4.86
C PHE A 405 -11.03 20.46 3.78
N MET A 406 -11.17 19.18 4.15
CA MET A 406 -11.19 18.07 3.19
C MET A 406 -12.50 18.04 2.37
N ALA A 407 -13.62 18.44 2.96
CA ALA A 407 -14.92 18.50 2.29
C ALA A 407 -14.95 19.63 1.26
N ASP A 408 -14.40 20.80 1.59
CA ASP A 408 -14.19 21.91 0.66
C ASP A 408 -13.24 21.49 -0.47
N PHE A 409 -12.15 20.77 -0.14
CA PHE A 409 -11.24 20.17 -1.12
C PHE A 409 -11.93 19.19 -2.08
N MET A 410 -12.83 18.33 -1.58
CA MET A 410 -13.61 17.42 -2.42
C MET A 410 -14.66 18.16 -3.26
N ALA A 411 -15.22 19.25 -2.74
CA ALA A 411 -16.18 20.09 -3.47
C ALA A 411 -15.51 20.84 -4.64
N ASP A 412 -14.28 21.34 -4.45
CA ASP A 412 -13.51 22.01 -5.50
C ASP A 412 -13.05 21.05 -6.62
N LEU A 413 -12.70 19.80 -6.27
CA LEU A 413 -12.47 18.73 -7.26
C LEU A 413 -13.77 18.28 -7.97
N GLY A 414 -14.93 18.47 -7.33
CA GLY A 414 -16.26 18.10 -7.83
C GLY A 414 -16.96 19.14 -8.72
N GLY A 415 -16.32 20.28 -8.99
CA GLY A 415 -16.89 21.38 -9.80
C GLY A 415 -17.17 21.06 -11.28
N LEU A 416 -16.79 19.86 -11.76
CA LEU A 416 -17.15 19.34 -13.09
C LEU A 416 -17.63 17.89 -12.95
N THR A 417 -18.84 17.72 -12.43
CA THR A 417 -19.91 16.84 -12.96
C THR A 417 -21.00 16.69 -11.91
N ASP A 418 -22.03 17.52 -12.02
CA ASP A 418 -23.32 17.24 -11.40
C ASP A 418 -24.15 16.42 -12.41
N PRO A 419 -24.32 15.09 -12.27
CA PRO A 419 -25.07 14.28 -13.23
C PRO A 419 -26.58 14.42 -13.03
N THR A 420 -27.05 15.32 -12.16
CA THR A 420 -28.48 15.43 -11.82
C THR A 420 -29.21 16.62 -12.46
N LYS A 421 -28.55 17.40 -13.33
CA LYS A 421 -29.19 18.48 -14.11
C LYS A 421 -28.97 18.35 -15.62
N ALA A 422 -29.39 17.22 -16.18
CA ALA A 422 -29.68 17.14 -17.61
C ALA A 422 -30.83 16.17 -17.86
N GLN A 423 -32.06 16.60 -17.53
CA GLN A 423 -33.31 16.33 -18.27
C GLN A 423 -34.51 16.86 -17.50
N SER A 424 -34.77 18.16 -17.64
CA SER A 424 -36.11 18.72 -17.43
C SER A 424 -36.38 19.70 -18.56
N GLY A 425 -36.96 19.19 -19.64
CA GLY A 425 -37.26 19.99 -20.82
C GLY A 425 -37.85 19.17 -21.96
N ALA A 426 -39.06 18.64 -21.76
CA ALA A 426 -40.14 18.55 -22.75
C ALA A 426 -41.16 17.47 -22.33
N ALA A 427 -42.26 17.89 -21.71
CA ALA A 427 -43.47 17.10 -21.61
C ALA A 427 -44.67 17.98 -22.01
N HIS A 428 -45.24 17.66 -23.16
CA HIS A 428 -46.56 18.08 -23.59
C HIS A 428 -47.27 16.83 -24.14
N GLY A 429 -48.45 16.52 -23.59
CA GLY A 429 -49.40 15.57 -24.20
C GLY A 429 -49.81 14.38 -23.32
N ASP A 430 -50.86 14.60 -22.53
CA ASP A 430 -51.79 13.65 -21.89
C ASP A 430 -52.54 12.71 -22.90
N PRO A 431 -53.43 11.77 -22.50
CA PRO A 431 -53.20 10.47 -21.86
C PRO A 431 -54.01 9.33 -22.57
N LEU A 432 -54.05 8.09 -22.02
CA LEU A 432 -55.17 7.10 -22.04
C LEU A 432 -54.76 5.63 -22.29
N GLY A 433 -55.39 4.73 -21.50
CA GLY A 433 -55.72 3.33 -21.85
C GLY A 433 -54.78 2.28 -21.25
N SER A 434 -55.07 1.66 -20.10
CA SER A 434 -56.06 0.59 -19.81
C SER A 434 -55.47 -0.83 -19.84
N SER A 435 -55.79 -1.59 -18.77
CA SER A 435 -55.85 -3.07 -18.65
C SER A 435 -54.51 -3.83 -18.66
N GLY A 436 -54.26 -4.85 -17.84
CA GLY A 436 -55.10 -5.60 -16.90
C GLY A 436 -54.27 -6.58 -16.06
N SER A 437 -54.93 -7.16 -15.04
CA SER A 437 -54.56 -8.27 -14.15
C SER A 437 -53.75 -9.42 -14.82
N ALA A 438 -52.98 -10.29 -14.14
CA ALA A 438 -53.31 -11.03 -12.93
C ALA A 438 -52.13 -11.92 -12.43
N THR A 439 -52.22 -12.24 -11.13
CA THR A 439 -51.91 -13.52 -10.45
C THR A 439 -50.50 -14.09 -10.30
N GLN A 440 -50.21 -14.35 -9.02
CA GLN A 440 -49.16 -15.17 -8.43
C GLN A 440 -49.14 -16.62 -8.94
N SER A 441 -47.95 -17.23 -8.99
CA SER A 441 -47.77 -18.66 -8.75
C SER A 441 -46.30 -18.97 -8.42
N SER A 442 -46.06 -19.34 -7.17
CA SER A 442 -44.86 -20.00 -6.66
C SER A 442 -44.59 -21.34 -7.37
N ARG A 443 -43.39 -21.52 -7.93
CA ARG A 443 -42.82 -22.85 -8.22
C ARG A 443 -41.31 -22.86 -7.99
N SER A 444 -40.88 -23.75 -7.09
CA SER A 444 -39.52 -24.22 -6.90
C SER A 444 -38.89 -24.67 -8.22
N LYS A 445 -37.80 -24.03 -8.65
CA LYS A 445 -36.98 -24.49 -9.78
C LYS A 445 -35.73 -25.20 -9.25
N GLY A 446 -35.73 -26.52 -9.36
CA GLY A 446 -34.50 -27.30 -9.37
C GLY A 446 -33.64 -26.90 -10.58
N TRP A 447 -32.35 -26.77 -10.36
CA TRP A 447 -31.37 -26.38 -11.36
C TRP A 447 -31.07 -27.59 -12.27
N GLY A 448 -31.74 -27.68 -13.42
CA GLY A 448 -31.32 -28.58 -14.50
C GLY A 448 -30.11 -28.00 -15.23
N PRO A 449 -29.16 -28.81 -15.73
CA PRO A 449 -28.01 -28.30 -16.46
C PRO A 449 -28.45 -27.74 -17.82
N GLY A 450 -28.30 -26.43 -18.00
CA GLY A 450 -28.50 -25.79 -19.30
C GLY A 450 -27.38 -26.13 -20.29
N PRO A 451 -27.56 -25.81 -21.59
CA PRO A 451 -26.57 -26.10 -22.63
C PRO A 451 -25.24 -25.37 -22.37
N VAL A 452 -24.12 -26.04 -22.64
CA VAL A 452 -22.76 -25.53 -22.48
C VAL A 452 -22.33 -24.87 -23.78
N ARG A 453 -22.06 -23.55 -23.76
CA ARG A 453 -21.57 -22.79 -24.92
C ARG A 453 -20.05 -22.61 -24.85
N LEU A 454 -19.35 -22.93 -25.93
CA LEU A 454 -17.91 -22.76 -26.09
C LEU A 454 -17.64 -21.84 -27.28
N SER A 455 -17.08 -20.67 -27.02
CA SER A 455 -16.68 -19.70 -28.04
C SER A 455 -15.17 -19.71 -28.23
N SER A 456 -14.71 -19.80 -29.48
CA SER A 456 -13.30 -19.71 -29.84
C SER A 456 -13.03 -18.40 -30.58
N TRP A 457 -11.87 -17.83 -30.34
CA TRP A 457 -11.44 -16.54 -30.88
C TRP A 457 -10.07 -16.70 -31.54
N ARG A 458 -9.83 -16.00 -32.65
CA ARG A 458 -8.53 -15.95 -33.32
C ARG A 458 -8.03 -14.53 -33.50
N LYS A 459 -6.72 -14.42 -33.61
CA LYS A 459 -6.07 -13.21 -34.11
C LYS A 459 -6.22 -13.16 -35.63
N ALA A 460 -6.97 -12.19 -36.16
CA ALA A 460 -7.24 -12.11 -37.60
C ALA A 460 -6.15 -11.36 -38.39
N HIS A 461 -5.41 -10.46 -37.73
CA HIS A 461 -4.30 -9.69 -38.34
C HIS A 461 -3.17 -9.40 -37.34
N GLU A 462 -1.99 -9.02 -37.85
CA GLU A 462 -0.79 -8.68 -37.04
C GLU A 462 -1.04 -7.55 -36.01
N SER A 463 -2.09 -6.75 -36.22
CA SER A 463 -2.52 -5.62 -35.36
C SER A 463 -3.15 -5.99 -34.01
N GLY A 464 -3.26 -7.27 -33.63
CA GLY A 464 -3.74 -7.64 -32.28
C GLY A 464 -5.24 -7.87 -32.16
N VAL A 465 -6.04 -7.61 -33.20
CA VAL A 465 -7.50 -7.71 -33.14
C VAL A 465 -7.94 -9.18 -33.06
N MET A 466 -8.69 -9.50 -32.00
CA MET A 466 -9.29 -10.81 -31.75
C MET A 466 -10.71 -10.86 -32.34
N GLU A 467 -10.93 -11.77 -33.28
CA GLU A 467 -12.23 -12.01 -33.90
C GLU A 467 -12.78 -13.37 -33.45
N ALA A 468 -14.10 -13.43 -33.24
CA ALA A 468 -14.78 -14.67 -32.93
C ALA A 468 -14.65 -15.64 -34.12
N TRP A 469 -14.02 -16.80 -33.90
CA TRP A 469 -13.81 -17.83 -34.92
C TRP A 469 -15.04 -18.73 -35.03
N SER A 470 -15.53 -19.26 -33.90
CA SER A 470 -16.69 -20.15 -33.88
C SER A 470 -17.28 -20.32 -32.48
N ASP A 471 -18.60 -20.40 -32.43
CA ASP A 471 -19.34 -20.79 -31.24
C ASP A 471 -19.89 -22.21 -31.42
N TYR A 472 -19.75 -23.02 -30.38
CA TYR A 472 -20.31 -24.37 -30.30
C TYR A 472 -21.23 -24.46 -29.09
N VAL A 473 -22.37 -25.11 -29.28
CA VAL A 473 -23.30 -25.42 -28.19
C VAL A 473 -23.33 -26.93 -28.00
N PHE A 474 -23.14 -27.35 -26.76
CA PHE A 474 -23.11 -28.75 -26.37
C PHE A 474 -24.18 -29.04 -25.32
N GLU A 475 -24.75 -30.23 -25.38
CA GLU A 475 -25.55 -30.81 -24.30
C GLU A 475 -24.77 -31.93 -23.62
N LEU A 476 -25.17 -32.27 -22.38
CA LEU A 476 -24.64 -33.43 -21.69
C LEU A 476 -25.17 -34.69 -22.37
N ASP A 477 -24.28 -35.63 -22.70
CA ASP A 477 -24.66 -36.94 -23.24
C ASP A 477 -25.47 -37.71 -22.18
N PRO A 478 -26.79 -37.90 -22.34
CA PRO A 478 -27.61 -38.59 -21.34
C PRO A 478 -27.36 -40.11 -21.36
N THR A 479 -26.70 -40.62 -22.40
CA THR A 479 -26.49 -42.06 -22.60
C THR A 479 -25.27 -42.61 -21.87
N LYS A 480 -24.42 -41.74 -21.31
CA LYS A 480 -23.22 -42.15 -20.58
C LYS A 480 -23.18 -41.50 -19.19
N PRO A 481 -23.12 -42.31 -18.12
CA PRO A 481 -23.06 -41.77 -16.77
C PRO A 481 -21.74 -41.01 -16.54
N PRO A 482 -21.73 -39.96 -15.70
CA PRO A 482 -20.54 -39.18 -15.41
C PRO A 482 -19.46 -40.02 -14.72
N GLU A 483 -18.21 -39.81 -15.13
CA GLU A 483 -17.03 -40.49 -14.57
C GLU A 483 -16.48 -39.69 -13.38
N PRO A 484 -16.21 -40.31 -12.22
CA PRO A 484 -15.54 -39.63 -11.12
C PRO A 484 -14.08 -39.34 -11.46
N VAL A 485 -13.63 -38.12 -11.17
CA VAL A 485 -12.24 -37.67 -11.37
C VAL A 485 -11.73 -37.01 -10.10
N SER A 486 -10.52 -37.39 -9.70
CA SER A 486 -9.79 -36.74 -8.62
C SER A 486 -8.50 -36.15 -9.17
N LEU A 487 -8.28 -34.86 -8.91
CA LEU A 487 -7.04 -34.14 -9.22
C LEU A 487 -6.59 -33.46 -7.93
N GLU A 488 -5.47 -33.92 -7.37
CA GLU A 488 -4.76 -33.42 -6.18
C GLU A 488 -5.63 -33.11 -4.95
N HIS A 489 -6.39 -32.02 -4.97
CA HIS A 489 -7.20 -31.51 -3.85
C HIS A 489 -8.70 -31.35 -4.19
N LEU A 490 -9.12 -31.79 -5.38
CA LEU A 490 -10.49 -31.64 -5.85
C LEU A 490 -11.06 -32.98 -6.35
N GLN A 491 -12.27 -33.29 -5.90
CA GLN A 491 -13.09 -34.39 -6.41
C GLN A 491 -14.21 -33.81 -7.26
N GLY A 492 -14.45 -34.39 -8.44
CA GLY A 492 -15.47 -33.91 -9.36
C GLY A 492 -15.99 -35.00 -10.30
N LEU A 493 -16.98 -34.64 -11.10
CA LEU A 493 -17.59 -35.52 -12.09
C LEU A 493 -17.23 -35.00 -13.50
N ARG A 494 -16.75 -35.91 -14.34
CA ARG A 494 -16.48 -35.67 -15.76
C ARG A 494 -17.68 -36.13 -16.56
N TYR A 495 -18.23 -35.22 -17.35
CA TYR A 495 -19.35 -35.49 -18.23
C TYR A 495 -18.88 -35.51 -19.68
N ARG A 496 -19.51 -36.35 -20.51
CA ARG A 496 -19.31 -36.33 -21.96
C ARG A 496 -20.33 -35.37 -22.59
N LEU A 497 -19.87 -34.61 -23.58
CA LEU A 497 -20.67 -33.62 -24.28
C LEU A 497 -21.06 -34.13 -25.68
N LEU A 498 -22.27 -33.81 -26.12
CA LEU A 498 -22.76 -34.00 -27.49
C LEU A 498 -22.94 -32.62 -28.15
N PRO A 499 -22.41 -32.41 -29.37
CA PRO A 499 -22.64 -31.17 -30.11
C PRO A 499 -24.10 -31.08 -30.55
N MET A 500 -24.71 -29.91 -30.42
CA MET A 500 -26.08 -29.66 -30.86
C MET A 500 -26.21 -29.37 -32.36
N ASP A 501 -25.14 -28.94 -33.03
CA ASP A 501 -25.15 -28.61 -34.47
C ASP A 501 -24.54 -29.74 -35.31
N LEU A 502 -25.38 -30.52 -35.99
CA LEU A 502 -24.97 -31.59 -36.90
C LEU A 502 -24.75 -31.11 -38.36
N GLU A 503 -25.07 -29.84 -38.70
CA GLU A 503 -25.08 -29.37 -40.09
C GLU A 503 -23.86 -28.55 -40.52
N SER A 504 -22.88 -28.30 -39.65
CA SER A 504 -21.67 -27.57 -40.06
C SER A 504 -20.48 -28.50 -40.27
N SER A 505 -19.94 -28.55 -41.48
CA SER A 505 -18.71 -29.26 -41.86
C SER A 505 -17.43 -28.68 -41.21
N ARG A 506 -17.56 -28.09 -40.00
CA ARG A 506 -16.48 -27.45 -39.26
C ARG A 506 -15.81 -28.49 -38.34
N PRO A 507 -14.48 -28.66 -38.39
CA PRO A 507 -13.82 -29.63 -37.54
C PRO A 507 -13.97 -29.24 -36.06
N LEU A 508 -14.45 -30.18 -35.24
CA LEU A 508 -14.47 -30.04 -33.78
C LEU A 508 -13.03 -30.04 -33.23
N PRO A 509 -12.71 -29.26 -32.18
CA PRO A 509 -11.42 -29.37 -31.51
C PRO A 509 -11.24 -30.78 -30.93
N ILE A 510 -10.22 -31.50 -31.41
CA ILE A 510 -10.10 -32.97 -31.30
C ILE A 510 -9.82 -33.45 -29.84
N SER A 511 -9.71 -32.55 -28.87
CA SER A 511 -9.58 -32.94 -27.45
C SER A 511 -10.07 -31.86 -26.47
N GLY A 512 -11.37 -31.77 -26.24
CA GLY A 512 -11.95 -31.01 -25.12
C GLY A 512 -12.46 -31.96 -24.03
N LYS A 513 -11.86 -31.94 -22.83
CA LYS A 513 -12.42 -32.57 -21.62
C LYS A 513 -12.85 -31.44 -20.67
N PHE A 514 -14.12 -31.40 -20.28
CA PHE A 514 -14.63 -30.48 -19.26
C PHE A 514 -14.85 -31.26 -17.95
N THR A 515 -14.38 -30.71 -16.82
CA THR A 515 -14.60 -31.29 -15.48
C THR A 515 -15.40 -30.29 -14.66
N LYS A 516 -16.59 -30.69 -14.18
CA LYS A 516 -17.42 -29.85 -13.32
C LYS A 516 -17.22 -30.31 -11.88
N PHE A 517 -16.74 -29.42 -11.01
CA PHE A 517 -16.65 -29.68 -9.58
C PHE A 517 -17.99 -29.35 -8.91
N HIS A 518 -18.60 -30.33 -8.26
CA HIS A 518 -19.72 -30.12 -7.35
C HIS A 518 -19.15 -30.15 -5.93
N VAL A 519 -19.06 -29.00 -5.27
CA VAL A 519 -18.86 -28.95 -3.82
C VAL A 519 -20.26 -28.82 -3.21
N ASP A 520 -20.81 -29.93 -2.73
CA ASP A 520 -22.04 -29.92 -1.94
C ASP A 520 -21.75 -29.33 -0.56
N LEU A 521 -22.08 -28.06 -0.38
CA LEU A 521 -22.20 -27.41 0.92
C LEU A 521 -23.65 -27.53 1.39
N LYS A 522 -23.94 -28.58 2.18
CA LYS A 522 -25.11 -28.79 3.09
C LYS A 522 -25.05 -30.26 3.53
N GLN A 523 -24.98 -30.67 4.80
CA GLN A 523 -25.32 -30.10 6.10
C GLN A 523 -24.46 -30.79 7.17
N THR A 524 -24.06 -30.07 8.23
CA THR A 524 -24.34 -30.43 9.64
C THR A 524 -23.85 -29.30 10.55
N GLU A 525 -24.78 -28.47 11.00
CA GLU A 525 -24.78 -27.91 12.36
C GLU A 525 -25.84 -28.67 13.18
N HIS A 526 -25.53 -28.87 14.46
CA HIS A 526 -26.30 -29.45 15.57
C HIS A 526 -26.37 -30.98 15.71
N GLN A 527 -25.34 -31.56 16.36
CA GLN A 527 -25.39 -31.93 17.78
C GLN A 527 -23.98 -31.94 18.38
#